data_AF-A0A5B8VUR2-F1
#
_entry.id   AF-A0A5B8VUR2-F1
#
_cell.length_a   1.000
_cell.length_b   1.000
_cell.length_c   1.000
_cell.angle_alpha   90.00
_cell.angle_beta   90.00
_cell.angle_gamma   90.00
#
_symmetry.space_group_name_H-M   'P 1'
#
loop_
_entity.id
_entity.type
_entity.pdbx_description
1 polymer ?
#
loop_
_entity_poly.entity_id
_entity_poly.type
_entity_poly.pdbx_seq_one_letter_code
_entity_poly.pdbx_strand_id
1 'polypeptide(L)'
;MTNSVEEAYRLKILQEEILQAANQLPDKCRLIYKLSRENGYSNKKIASVLSLSEKTVENQITRALHFLRKKLSPPFRGCLSFCIS
;
A
#
# COMPACT_ATOMS: atom_id res chain seq x y z
N MET A 1 11.17 -24.03 -22.99
CA MET A 1 11.52 -22.59 -23.04
C MET A 1 10.23 -21.79 -23.19
N THR A 2 9.57 -21.46 -22.08
CA THR A 2 8.39 -20.59 -22.08
C THR A 2 8.74 -19.31 -21.34
N ASN A 3 9.23 -18.36 -22.16
CA ASN A 3 8.89 -16.94 -22.13
C ASN A 3 9.31 -16.08 -20.92
N SER A 4 10.61 -15.77 -20.86
CA SER A 4 11.12 -14.59 -20.15
C SER A 4 10.37 -13.29 -20.54
N VAL A 5 9.88 -13.20 -21.78
CA VAL A 5 9.06 -12.07 -22.26
C VAL A 5 7.64 -12.08 -21.66
N GLU A 6 7.04 -13.25 -21.50
CA GLU A 6 5.69 -13.37 -20.94
C GLU A 6 5.68 -13.16 -19.43
N GLU A 7 6.74 -13.59 -18.75
CA GLU A 7 6.95 -13.29 -17.33
C GLU A 7 7.11 -11.78 -17.10
N ALA A 8 7.93 -11.10 -17.91
CA ALA A 8 8.07 -9.65 -17.86
C ALA A 8 6.74 -8.94 -18.14
N TYR A 9 5.95 -9.44 -19.09
CA TYR A 9 4.62 -8.90 -19.40
C TYR A 9 3.63 -9.10 -18.24
N ARG A 10 3.62 -10.28 -17.62
CA ARG A 10 2.79 -10.56 -16.43
C ARG A 10 3.18 -9.68 -15.24
N LEU A 11 4.47 -9.47 -15.00
CA LEU A 11 4.95 -8.57 -13.96
C LEU A 11 4.48 -7.13 -14.21
N LYS A 12 4.53 -6.68 -15.46
CA LYS A 12 4.08 -5.34 -15.84
C LYS A 12 2.57 -5.16 -15.62
N ILE A 13 1.75 -6.14 -16.03
CA ILE A 13 0.30 -6.12 -15.76
C ILE A 13 0.03 -6.07 -14.27
N LEU A 14 0.71 -6.90 -13.47
CA LEU A 14 0.52 -6.92 -12.02
C LEU A 14 0.90 -5.58 -11.38
N GLN A 15 1.99 -4.95 -11.84
CA GLN A 15 2.38 -3.62 -11.39
C GLN A 15 1.33 -2.56 -11.75
N GLU A 16 0.78 -2.60 -12.96
CA GLU A 16 -0.30 -1.70 -13.38
C GLU A 16 -1.56 -1.88 -12.54
N GLU A 17 -1.97 -3.11 -12.22
CA GLU A 17 -3.11 -3.37 -11.35
C GLU A 17 -2.90 -2.82 -9.93
N ILE A 18 -1.70 -2.99 -9.38
CA ILE A 18 -1.34 -2.41 -8.09
C ILE A 18 -1.34 -0.88 -8.16
N LEU A 19 -0.79 -0.29 -9.21
CA LEU A 19 -0.79 1.17 -9.41
C LEU A 19 -2.21 1.73 -9.60
N GLN A 20 -3.08 1.03 -10.32
CA GLN A 20 -4.48 1.38 -10.48
C GLN A 20 -5.23 1.34 -9.14
N ALA A 21 -5.02 0.28 -8.35
CA ALA A 21 -5.58 0.18 -7.01
C ALA A 21 -5.02 1.26 -6.06
N ALA A 22 -3.71 1.54 -6.17
CA ALA A 22 -3.03 2.62 -5.47
C ALA A 22 -3.60 4.00 -5.85
N ASN A 23 -3.98 4.17 -7.12
CA ASN A 23 -4.50 5.44 -7.62
C ASN A 23 -5.93 5.73 -7.21
N GLN A 24 -6.70 4.69 -6.91
CA GLN A 24 -8.06 4.81 -6.39
C GLN A 24 -8.10 5.09 -4.88
N LEU A 25 -6.95 5.03 -4.18
CA LEU A 25 -6.89 5.43 -2.78
C LEU A 25 -7.17 6.93 -2.62
N PRO A 26 -7.83 7.32 -1.51
CA PRO A 26 -7.89 8.72 -1.12
C PRO A 26 -6.48 9.30 -1.01
N ASP A 27 -6.27 10.54 -1.45
CA ASP A 27 -4.95 11.16 -1.55
C ASP A 27 -4.16 11.14 -0.24
N LYS A 28 -4.85 11.34 0.89
CA LYS A 28 -4.24 11.26 2.23
C LYS A 28 -3.72 9.85 2.57
N CYS A 29 -4.48 8.81 2.22
CA CYS A 29 -4.08 7.41 2.44
C CYS A 29 -2.92 7.01 1.53
N ARG A 30 -2.96 7.46 0.27
CA ARG A 30 -1.92 7.22 -0.74
C ARG A 30 -0.59 7.80 -0.31
N LEU A 31 -0.59 9.05 0.16
CA LEU A 31 0.62 9.73 0.62
C LEU A 31 1.26 9.01 1.80
N ILE A 32 0.45 8.62 2.80
CA ILE A 32 0.92 7.90 3.98
C ILE A 32 1.49 6.53 3.60
N TYR A 33 0.80 5.78 2.73
CA TYR A 33 1.29 4.50 2.22
C TYR A 33 2.61 4.67 1.46
N LYS A 34 2.71 5.69 0.60
CA LYS A 34 3.93 6.02 -0.16
C LYS A 34 5.10 6.36 0.77
N LEU A 35 4.89 7.20 1.78
CA LEU A 35 5.92 7.52 2.78
C LEU A 35 6.35 6.31 3.61
N SER A 36 5.41 5.44 3.98
CA SER A 36 5.73 4.20 4.69
C SER A 36 6.53 3.24 3.82
N ARG A 37 6.18 3.14 2.52
CA ARG A 37 6.68 2.08 1.64
C ARG A 37 7.88 2.47 0.78
N GLU A 38 7.96 3.72 0.31
CA GLU A 38 9.10 4.27 -0.43
C GLU A 38 10.18 4.81 0.51
N ASN A 39 9.79 5.54 1.55
CA ASN A 39 10.76 6.15 2.48
C ASN A 39 11.07 5.27 3.70
N GLY A 40 10.34 4.17 3.91
CA GLY A 40 10.50 3.30 5.08
C GLY A 40 10.23 4.03 6.40
N TYR A 41 9.44 5.11 6.37
CA TYR A 41 9.22 5.93 7.56
C TYR A 41 8.32 5.21 8.56
N SER A 42 8.68 5.32 9.84
CA SER A 42 7.84 4.88 10.93
C SER A 42 6.59 5.77 11.04
N ASN A 43 5.51 5.22 11.60
CA ASN A 43 4.25 5.95 11.79
C ASN A 43 4.46 7.28 12.52
N LYS A 44 5.39 7.30 13.50
CA LYS A 44 5.87 8.51 14.20
C LYS A 44 6.41 9.58 13.27
N LYS A 45 7.31 9.19 12.37
CA LYS A 45 7.95 10.13 11.44
C LYS A 45 6.95 10.67 10.42
N ILE A 46 6.03 9.83 9.95
CA ILE A 46 4.94 10.25 9.05
C ILE A 46 3.98 11.21 9.77
N ALA A 47 3.66 10.94 11.04
CA ALA A 47 2.82 11.79 11.88
C ALA A 47 3.45 13.18 12.03
N SER A 48 4.76 13.27 12.31
CA SER A 48 5.48 14.54 12.38
C SER A 48 5.51 15.27 11.04
N VAL A 49 5.81 14.57 9.93
CA VAL A 49 5.91 15.18 8.59
C VAL A 49 4.56 15.74 8.11
N LEU A 50 3.46 15.04 8.41
CA LEU A 50 2.12 15.48 8.00
C LEU A 50 1.39 16.30 9.08
N SER A 51 2.04 16.54 10.23
CA SER A 51 1.43 17.19 11.41
C SER A 51 0.10 16.54 11.82
N LEU A 52 0.07 15.21 11.81
CA LEU A 52 -1.06 14.37 12.24
C LEU A 52 -0.69 13.63 13.52
N SER A 53 -1.68 13.10 14.23
CA SER A 53 -1.41 12.18 15.34
C SER A 53 -0.98 10.80 14.82
N GLU A 54 -0.13 10.08 15.56
CA GLU A 54 0.26 8.70 15.24
C GLU A 54 -0.97 7.81 15.01
N LYS A 55 -2.01 7.98 15.84
CA LYS A 55 -3.28 7.27 15.74
C LYS A 55 -4.03 7.60 14.45
N THR A 56 -3.97 8.85 13.98
CA THR A 56 -4.52 9.24 12.69
C THR A 56 -3.77 8.54 11.56
N VAL A 57 -2.43 8.51 11.61
CA VAL A 57 -1.61 7.83 10.59
C VAL A 57 -1.92 6.34 10.55
N GLU A 58 -2.00 5.68 11.71
CA GLU A 58 -2.37 4.26 11.83
C GLU A 58 -3.77 3.98 11.25
N ASN A 59 -4.75 4.84 11.57
CA ASN A 59 -6.10 4.74 11.01
C ASN A 59 -6.09 4.90 9.48
N GLN A 60 -5.30 5.85 8.95
CA GLN A 60 -5.20 6.05 7.51
C GLN A 60 -4.47 4.89 6.81
N ILE A 61 -3.42 4.30 7.42
CA ILE A 61 -2.76 3.08 6.92
C ILE A 61 -3.76 1.93 6.89
N THR A 62 -4.49 1.71 7.99
CA THR A 62 -5.49 0.65 8.08
C THR A 62 -6.58 0.81 7.02
N ARG A 63 -7.10 2.03 6.83
CA ARG A 63 -8.06 2.35 5.77
C ARG A 63 -7.47 2.15 4.38
N ALA A 64 -6.20 2.52 4.18
CA ALA A 64 -5.49 2.33 2.93
C ALA A 64 -5.38 0.85 2.57
N LEU A 65 -4.92 0.04 3.52
CA LEU A 65 -4.79 -1.41 3.38
C LEU A 65 -6.14 -2.09 3.19
N HIS A 66 -7.19 -1.67 3.90
CA HIS A 66 -8.54 -2.19 3.72
C HIS A 66 -9.07 -1.88 2.31
N PHE A 67 -8.86 -0.66 1.83
CA PHE A 67 -9.24 -0.26 0.48
C PHE A 67 -8.48 -1.08 -0.58
N LEU A 68 -7.16 -1.18 -0.44
CA LEU A 68 -6.31 -1.99 -1.31
C LEU A 68 -6.74 -3.46 -1.29
N ARG A 69 -7.05 -4.05 -0.14
CA ARG A 69 -7.56 -5.42 -0.02
C ARG A 69 -8.96 -5.64 -0.58
N LYS A 70 -9.77 -4.59 -0.67
CA LYS A 70 -11.08 -4.65 -1.32
C LYS A 70 -10.95 -4.58 -2.85
N LYS A 71 -9.89 -3.93 -3.34
CA LYS A 71 -9.60 -3.78 -4.77
C LYS A 71 -8.73 -4.91 -5.31
N LEU A 72 -7.80 -5.42 -4.50
CA LEU A 72 -6.94 -6.54 -4.80
C LEU A 72 -7.62 -7.83 -4.32
N SER A 73 -7.71 -8.81 -5.20
CA SER A 73 -8.39 -10.09 -4.97
C SER A 73 -7.80 -10.90 -3.78
N PRO A 74 -8.45 -11.98 -3.32
CA PRO A 74 -8.28 -12.57 -1.99
C PRO A 74 -6.92 -13.14 -1.52
N PRO A 75 -5.86 -13.42 -2.32
CA PRO A 75 -4.63 -13.99 -1.76
C PRO A 75 -3.90 -13.13 -0.69
N PHE A 76 -4.23 -11.84 -0.52
CA PHE A 76 -3.53 -10.94 0.43
C PHE A 76 -4.20 -10.80 1.82
N ARG A 77 -5.18 -11.66 2.15
CA ARG A 77 -5.96 -11.55 3.40
C ARG A 77 -5.16 -11.87 4.67
N GLY A 78 -4.07 -12.63 4.61
CA GLY A 78 -3.42 -13.21 5.81
C GLY A 78 -2.29 -12.44 6.50
N CYS A 79 -1.59 -11.49 5.85
CA CYS A 79 -0.26 -11.09 6.35
C CYS A 79 -0.13 -9.68 6.98
N LEU A 80 -1.12 -8.78 6.82
CA LEU A 80 -1.00 -7.40 7.34
C LEU A 80 -1.56 -7.18 8.76
N SER A 81 -1.94 -8.23 9.49
CA SER A 81 -2.30 -8.13 10.92
C SER A 81 -1.10 -8.06 11.85
N PHE A 82 0.13 -8.15 11.34
CA PHE A 82 1.35 -8.26 12.16
C PHE A 82 2.29 -7.04 12.12
N CYS A 83 1.96 -5.97 11.37
CA CYS A 83 2.84 -4.80 11.24
C CYS A 83 2.41 -3.58 12.05
N ILE A 84 1.43 -3.71 12.95
CA ILE A 84 0.97 -2.63 13.84
C ILE A 84 0.90 -3.16 15.29
N SER A 85 2.02 -3.71 15.77
CA SER A 85 2.32 -3.86 17.20
C SER A 85 3.80 -3.58 17.40
#